data_AF-A0A2R6G8C0-F1
#
_entry.id   AF-A0A2R6G8C0-F1
#
_cell.length_a   1.000
_cell.length_b   1.000
_cell.length_c   1.000
_cell.angle_alpha   90.00
_cell.angle_beta   90.00
_cell.angle_gamma   90.00
#
_symmetry.space_group_name_H-M   'P 1'
#
loop_
_entity.id
_entity.type
_entity.pdbx_description
1 polymer ?
#
loop_
_entity_poly.entity_id
_entity_poly.type
_entity_poly.pdbx_seq_one_letter_code
_entity_poly.pdbx_strand_id
1 'polypeptide(L)' 'VAGNALIQEQSLDIHYNEGTDELDYLADPAVFEYDGGYVDLPEGPGLGVEIDEDVVRERTGDVDWHNPVWRHDDGSVAEW' A
#
# COMPACT_ATOMS: atom_id res chain seq x y z
N VAL A 1 -13.31 -28.70 14.09
CA VAL A 1 -13.68 -27.93 12.88
C VAL A 1 -13.16 -26.52 13.10
N ALA A 2 -12.21 -26.05 12.30
CA ALA A 2 -11.80 -24.65 12.32
C ALA A 2 -12.77 -23.85 11.45
N GLY A 3 -13.23 -22.70 11.93
CA GLY A 3 -14.11 -21.81 11.17
C GLY A 3 -13.28 -21.03 10.14
N ASN A 4 -13.81 -20.89 8.93
CA ASN A 4 -13.24 -19.96 7.96
C ASN A 4 -13.60 -18.52 8.38
N ALA A 5 -12.63 -17.61 8.32
CA ALA A 5 -12.85 -16.17 8.45
C ALA A 5 -12.67 -15.53 7.08
N LEU A 6 -13.55 -14.58 6.72
CA LEU A 6 -13.36 -13.70 5.57
C LEU A 6 -12.75 -12.41 6.08
N ILE A 7 -11.64 -12.00 5.48
CA ILE A 7 -11.01 -10.70 5.71
C ILE A 7 -11.06 -9.94 4.39
N GLN A 8 -11.50 -8.69 4.45
CA GLN A 8 -11.34 -7.70 3.39
C GLN A 8 -10.55 -6.55 4.03
N GLU A 9 -9.37 -6.30 3.48
CA GLU A 9 -8.41 -5.32 3.99
C GLU A 9 -8.08 -4.31 2.88
N GLN A 10 -7.86 -3.06 3.27
CA GLN A 10 -7.49 -1.96 2.40
C GLN A 10 -6.48 -1.08 3.14
N SER A 11 -5.33 -0.80 2.52
CA SER A 11 -4.17 -0.16 3.19
C SER A 11 -4.08 1.36 3.01
N LEU A 12 -4.78 1.91 2.00
CA LEU A 12 -4.89 3.34 1.78
C LEU A 12 -5.36 4.12 3.02
N ASP A 13 -4.80 5.30 3.27
CA ASP A 13 -5.10 6.12 4.44
C ASP A 13 -4.86 5.45 5.80
N ILE A 14 -4.14 4.31 5.86
CA ILE A 14 -3.76 3.77 7.16
C ILE A 14 -2.61 4.60 7.76
N HIS A 15 -2.80 4.95 9.02
CA HIS A 15 -2.08 5.93 9.84
C HIS A 15 -0.58 5.64 10.06
N TYR A 16 -0.04 4.55 9.50
CA TYR A 16 1.39 4.23 9.53
C TYR A 16 2.12 4.50 8.22
N ASN A 17 1.43 5.01 7.19
CA ASN A 17 2.01 5.46 5.93
C ASN A 17 2.64 6.87 6.07
N GLU A 18 3.36 7.12 7.17
CA GLU A 18 3.99 8.42 7.40
C GLU A 18 5.09 8.68 6.37
N GLY A 19 4.87 9.67 5.50
CA GLY A 19 5.85 10.15 4.52
C GLY A 19 5.77 9.50 3.14
N THR A 20 4.84 8.57 2.88
CA THR A 20 4.58 8.06 1.53
C THR A 20 3.14 7.57 1.44
N ASP A 21 2.31 8.30 0.69
CA ASP A 21 0.97 7.83 0.33
C ASP A 21 1.07 6.96 -0.93
N GLU A 22 0.39 5.82 -0.97
CA GLU A 22 0.43 4.91 -2.13
C GLU A 22 -0.03 5.59 -3.42
N LEU A 23 -0.93 6.58 -3.32
CA LEU A 23 -1.46 7.28 -4.48
C LEU A 23 -0.55 8.40 -5.00
N ASP A 24 0.49 8.79 -4.25
CA ASP A 24 1.46 9.83 -4.68
C ASP A 24 2.18 9.48 -6.00
N TYR A 25 2.22 8.19 -6.35
CA TYR A 25 2.88 7.69 -7.55
C TYR A 25 1.98 7.68 -8.78
N LEU A 26 0.71 8.05 -8.65
CA LEU A 26 -0.23 8.12 -9.77
C LEU A 26 -0.31 9.53 -10.32
N ALA A 27 -0.32 9.64 -11.65
CA ALA A 27 -0.59 10.91 -12.32
C ALA A 27 -2.04 11.39 -12.05
N ASP A 28 -2.96 10.45 -11.81
CA ASP A 28 -4.33 10.71 -11.37
C ASP A 28 -4.73 9.77 -10.21
N PRO A 29 -4.70 10.26 -8.96
CA PRO A 29 -5.16 9.51 -7.79
C PRO A 29 -6.66 9.14 -7.82
N ALA A 30 -7.49 9.88 -8.56
CA ALA A 30 -8.94 9.69 -8.54
C ALA A 30 -9.39 8.35 -9.14
N VAL A 31 -8.50 7.66 -9.87
CA VAL A 31 -8.74 6.30 -10.38
C VAL A 31 -9.06 5.31 -9.26
N PHE A 32 -8.60 5.58 -8.02
CA PHE A 32 -8.94 4.79 -6.84
C PHE A 32 -9.83 5.53 -5.83
N GLU A 33 -10.70 6.44 -6.29
CA GLU A 33 -11.71 7.05 -5.43
C GLU A 33 -12.69 5.98 -4.92
N TYR A 34 -12.97 6.01 -3.62
CA TYR A 34 -13.88 5.06 -2.99
C TYR A 34 -15.30 5.63 -2.87
N ASP A 35 -16.29 4.87 -3.37
CA ASP A 35 -17.71 5.12 -3.14
C ASP A 35 -18.33 3.92 -2.40
N GLY A 36 -18.88 4.18 -1.20
CA GLY A 36 -19.54 3.14 -0.41
C GLY A 36 -18.64 1.98 0.05
N GLY A 37 -17.31 2.18 0.12
CA GLY A 37 -16.35 1.12 0.43
C GLY A 37 -15.95 0.25 -0.77
N TYR A 38 -16.31 0.68 -1.98
CA TYR A 38 -15.95 0.06 -3.25
C TYR A 38 -15.11 1.02 -4.07
N VAL A 39 -14.32 0.46 -4.97
CA VAL A 39 -13.61 1.22 -6.01
C VAL A 39 -14.14 0.77 -7.37
N ASP A 40 -14.30 1.71 -8.28
CA ASP A 40 -14.70 1.40 -9.65
C ASP A 40 -13.56 0.69 -10.39
N LEU A 41 -13.93 -0.15 -11.36
CA LEU A 41 -12.94 -0.81 -12.21
C LEU A 41 -12.37 0.21 -13.21
N PRO A 42 -11.03 0.40 -13.28
CA PRO A 42 -10.45 1.29 -14.28
C PRO A 42 -10.78 0.85 -15.71
N GLU A 43 -11.25 1.79 -16.54
CA GLU A 43 -11.68 1.51 -17.93
C GLU A 43 -10.57 1.74 -18.97
N GLY A 44 -9.42 2.27 -18.53
CA GLY A 44 -8.27 2.54 -19.39
C GLY A 44 -7.55 1.29 -19.89
N PRO A 45 -6.66 1.42 -20.89
CA PRO A 45 -5.85 0.30 -21.36
C PRO A 45 -4.96 -0.30 -20.26
N GLY A 46 -4.72 -1.61 -20.32
CA GLY A 46 -3.81 -2.29 -19.40
C GLY A 46 -4.35 -2.32 -17.98
N LEU A 47 -3.58 -1.77 -17.03
CA LEU A 47 -4.01 -1.65 -15.62
C LEU A 47 -4.96 -0.46 -15.39
N GLY A 48 -5.15 0.41 -16.39
CA GLY A 48 -6.00 1.59 -16.28
C GLY A 48 -5.47 2.69 -15.34
N VAL A 49 -4.17 2.70 -15.09
CA VAL A 49 -3.48 3.71 -14.27
C VAL A 49 -2.33 4.34 -15.06
N GLU A 50 -2.04 5.60 -14.77
CA GLU A 50 -0.86 6.32 -15.27
C GLU A 50 0.06 6.66 -14.08
N ILE A 51 1.36 6.41 -14.24
CA ILE A 51 2.36 6.63 -13.19
C ILE A 51 2.94 8.04 -13.33
N ASP A 52 3.05 8.76 -12.21
CA ASP A 52 3.87 9.97 -12.13
C ASP A 52 5.35 9.57 -12.09
N GLU A 53 5.97 9.52 -13.28
CA GLU A 53 7.37 9.12 -13.38
C GLU A 53 8.35 10.12 -12.76
N ASP A 54 7.96 11.39 -12.59
CA ASP A 54 8.83 12.40 -11.98
C ASP A 54 8.94 12.15 -10.47
N VAL A 55 7.83 11.83 -9.81
CA VAL A 55 7.82 11.38 -8.41
C VAL A 55 8.65 10.10 -8.23
N VAL A 56 8.50 9.14 -9.15
CA VAL A 56 9.32 7.90 -9.13
C VAL A 56 10.81 8.24 -9.19
N ARG A 57 11.22 9.12 -10.12
CA ARG A 57 12.63 9.50 -10.27
C ARG A 57 13.16 10.27 -9.07
N GLU A 58 12.39 11.20 -8.51
CA GLU A 58 12.77 11.96 -7.31
C GLU A 58 13.01 11.04 -6.12
N ARG A 59 12.13 10.05 -5.93
CA ARG A 59 12.17 9.13 -4.78
C ARG A 59 13.05 7.90 -5.02
N THR A 60 13.66 7.77 -6.20
CA THR A 60 14.59 6.68 -6.52
C THR A 60 15.96 6.92 -5.87
N GLY A 61 16.50 5.89 -5.21
CA GLY A 61 17.83 5.94 -4.62
C GLY A 61 18.21 4.61 -3.96
N ASP A 62 19.41 4.56 -3.38
CA ASP A 62 19.83 3.42 -2.57
C ASP A 62 19.06 3.44 -1.24
N VAL A 63 18.17 2.48 -1.06
CA VAL A 63 17.42 2.26 0.18
C VAL A 63 17.87 0.93 0.77
N ASP A 64 18.34 0.93 2.01
CA ASP A 64 18.56 -0.29 2.78
C ASP A 64 17.21 -0.80 3.31
N TRP A 65 16.35 -1.21 2.38
CA TRP A 65 15.00 -1.64 2.70
C TRP A 65 15.04 -3.04 3.30
N HIS A 66 14.59 -3.15 4.54
CA HIS A 66 14.36 -4.42 5.21
C HIS A 66 13.14 -4.31 6.12
N ASN A 67 12.39 -5.40 6.27
CA ASN A 67 11.32 -5.46 7.26
C ASN A 67 11.90 -5.23 8.67
N PRO A 68 11.23 -4.45 9.54
CA PRO A 68 11.62 -4.38 10.94
C PRO A 68 11.48 -5.77 11.57
N VAL A 69 12.41 -6.15 12.43
CA VAL A 69 12.32 -7.41 13.19
C VAL A 69 11.96 -7.12 14.63
N TRP A 70 10.72 -7.39 14.99
CA TRP A 70 10.25 -7.28 16.37
C TRP A 70 10.69 -8.48 17.21
N ARG A 71 10.95 -8.23 18.50
CA ARG A 71 11.36 -9.24 19.47
C ARG A 71 10.56 -9.09 20.74
N HIS A 72 10.23 -10.23 21.33
CA HIS A 72 9.69 -10.28 22.68
C HIS A 72 10.78 -9.93 23.71
N ASP A 73 10.38 -9.67 24.95
CA ASP A 73 11.30 -9.30 26.04
C ASP A 73 12.37 -10.38 26.33
N ASP A 74 12.09 -11.63 25.97
CA ASP A 74 13.01 -12.76 26.11
C ASP A 74 14.00 -12.91 24.94
N GLY A 75 13.92 -12.01 23.95
CA GLY A 75 14.79 -11.98 22.77
C GLY A 75 14.34 -12.89 21.62
N SER A 76 13.26 -13.66 21.77
CA SER A 76 12.68 -14.43 20.68
C SER A 76 12.05 -13.52 19.61
N VAL A 77 12.04 -13.97 18.35
CA VAL A 77 11.46 -13.22 17.23
C VAL A 77 9.93 -13.22 17.36
N ALA A 78 9.33 -12.05 17.29
CA ALA A 78 7.89 -11.91 17.21
C ALA A 78 7.41 -12.05 15.76
N GLU A 79 6.19 -12.56 15.58
CA GLU A 79 5.52 -12.48 14.28
C GLU A 79 5.31 -11.01 13.89
N TRP A 80 5.35 -10.77 12.58
CA TRP A 80 4.99 -9.48 11.98
C TRP A 80 3.48 -9.36 11.87
#